data_AF-A0A3P7NYB6-F1
#
_entry.id   AF-A0A3P7NYB6-F1
#
_cell.length_a   1.000
_cell.length_b   1.000
_cell.length_c   1.000
_cell.angle_alpha   90.00
_cell.angle_beta   90.00
_cell.angle_gamma   90.00
#
_symmetry.space_group_name_H-M   'P 1'
#
loop_
_entity.id
_entity.type
_entity.pdbx_description
1 polymer ?
#
loop_
_entity_poly.entity_id
_entity_poly.type
_entity_poly.pdbx_seq_one_letter_code
_entity_poly.pdbx_strand_id
1 'polypeptide(L)' 'MDLKSLIYPRNLAVDWITNHLYIIESGSRRIDISTFDGERRAVLIADGLTLPLDIALDPIRGLLFIIIVINL' A
#
# COMPACT_ATOMS: atom_id res chain seq x y z
N MET A 1 12.69 -5.83 4.32
CA MET A 1 12.14 -5.19 3.08
C MET A 1 13.28 -4.66 2.21
N ASP A 2 13.42 -5.10 0.95
CA ASP A 2 14.35 -4.43 0.02
C ASP A 2 13.73 -3.13 -0.53
N LEU A 3 14.07 -2.00 0.10
CA LEU A 3 13.56 -0.68 -0.27
C LEU A 3 13.94 -0.27 -1.71
N LYS A 4 15.01 -0.83 -2.28
CA LYS A 4 15.46 -0.49 -3.64
C LYS A 4 14.55 -1.07 -4.72
N SER A 5 13.77 -2.09 -4.37
CA SER A 5 12.83 -2.73 -5.30
C SER A 5 11.53 -1.93 -5.50
N LEU A 6 11.30 -0.87 -4.71
CA LEU A 6 10.09 -0.05 -4.81
C LEU A 6 10.15 0.94 -5.99
N ILE A 7 9.05 1.05 -6.74
CA ILE A 7 8.95 2.00 -7.86
C ILE A 7 8.11 3.21 -7.46
N TYR A 8 8.78 4.33 -7.20
CA TYR A 8 8.17 5.59 -6.69
C TYR A 8 7.22 5.36 -5.51
N PRO A 9 7.72 4.84 -4.37
CA PRO A 9 6.92 4.69 -3.17
C PRO A 9 6.44 6.07 -2.68
N ARG A 10 5.17 6.17 -2.33
CA ARG A 10 4.53 7.47 -2.04
C ARG A 10 4.10 7.61 -0.59
N ASN A 11 3.34 6.64 -0.08
CA ASN A 11 2.90 6.62 1.32
C ASN A 11 2.76 5.18 1.83
N LEU A 12 2.61 5.02 3.14
CA LEU A 12 2.32 3.75 3.79
C LEU A 12 1.30 3.91 4.91
N ALA A 13 0.56 2.84 5.19
CA ALA A 13 -0.27 2.70 6.38
C ALA A 13 0.14 1.46 7.19
N VAL A 14 -0.09 1.52 8.50
CA VAL A 14 0.36 0.49 9.46
C VAL A 14 -0.85 -0.20 10.06
N ASP A 15 -0.92 -1.53 9.89
CA ASP A 15 -1.78 -2.40 10.69
C ASP A 15 -0.96 -2.97 11.86
N TRP A 16 -1.13 -2.36 13.04
CA TRP A 16 -0.46 -2.78 14.26
C TRP A 16 -1.10 -4.00 14.94
N ILE A 17 -2.28 -4.44 14.49
CA ILE A 17 -2.96 -5.62 15.06
C ILE A 17 -2.38 -6.87 14.41
N THR A 18 -2.17 -6.83 13.09
CA THR A 18 -1.65 -7.98 12.33
C THR A 18 -0.16 -7.88 12.01
N ASN A 19 0.49 -6.76 12.34
CA ASN A 19 1.90 -6.45 12.03
C ASN A 19 2.21 -6.39 10.53
N HIS A 20 1.35 -5.72 9.77
CA HIS A 20 1.53 -5.51 8.32
C HIS A 20 1.64 -4.03 7.96
N LEU A 21 2.47 -3.73 6.97
CA LEU A 21 2.60 -2.44 6.30
C LEU A 21 1.89 -2.51 4.96
N TYR A 22 1.14 -1.48 4.62
CA TYR A 22 0.51 -1.30 3.32
C TYR A 22 1.19 -0.14 2.63
N ILE A 23 1.79 -0.36 1.47
CA ILE A 23 2.67 0.61 0.80
C ILE A 23 2.08 0.98 -0.56
N ILE A 24 1.94 2.26 -0.82
CA ILE A 24 1.61 2.77 -2.15
C ILE A 24 2.88 2.85 -2.99
N GLU A 25 2.88 2.14 -4.12
CA GLU A 25 3.87 2.30 -5.18
C GLU A 25 3.22 3.01 -6.37
N SER A 26 3.37 4.34 -6.40
CA SER A 26 2.72 5.15 -7.44
C SER A 26 3.31 4.94 -8.84
N GLY A 27 4.56 4.45 -8.93
CA GLY A 27 5.22 4.15 -10.20
C GLY A 27 4.71 2.89 -10.88
N SER A 28 4.47 1.84 -10.11
CA SER A 28 3.88 0.57 -10.58
C SER A 28 2.35 0.53 -10.43
N ARG A 29 1.74 1.62 -9.93
CA ARG A 29 0.29 1.79 -9.76
C ARG A 29 -0.35 0.67 -8.95
N ARG A 30 0.28 0.30 -7.84
CA ARG A 30 -0.21 -0.76 -6.96
C ARG A 30 -0.08 -0.39 -5.49
N ILE A 31 -0.78 -1.17 -4.66
CA ILE A 31 -0.58 -1.21 -3.22
C ILE A 31 -0.03 -2.59 -2.87
N ASP A 32 1.09 -2.59 -2.16
CA ASP A 32 1.72 -3.79 -1.66
C ASP A 32 1.44 -3.94 -0.17
N ILE A 33 1.41 -5.19 0.31
CA ILE A 33 1.39 -5.53 1.74
C ILE A 33 2.70 -6.20 2.10
N SER A 34 3.22 -5.91 3.29
CA SER A 34 4.44 -6.52 3.81
C SER A 34 4.38 -6.74 5.31
N THR A 35 5.10 -7.72 5.84
CA THR A 35 5.34 -7.83 7.29
C THR A 35 6.21 -6.67 7.78
N PHE A 36 6.22 -6.38 9.09
CA PHE A 36 7.04 -5.29 9.66
C PHE A 36 8.55 -5.46 9.43
N ASP A 37 9.06 -6.69 9.47
CA ASP A 37 10.45 -7.01 9.10
C ASP A 37 10.67 -6.93 7.57
N GLY A 38 9.59 -6.94 6.82
CA GLY A 38 9.53 -6.94 5.37
C GLY A 38 10.18 -8.16 4.72
N GLU A 39 10.21 -9.29 5.42
CA GLU A 39 10.61 -10.60 4.88
C GLU A 39 9.55 -11.15 3.93
N ARG A 40 8.27 -10.83 4.18
CA ARG A 40 7.15 -11.21 3.31
C ARG A 40 6.56 -9.95 2.69
N ARG A 41 6.40 -9.98 1.37
CA ARG A 41 5.76 -8.92 0.60
C ARG A 41 4.94 -9.51 -0.54
N ALA A 42 3.77 -8.95 -0.78
CA ALA A 42 2.89 -9.33 -1.88
C ALA A 42 2.16 -8.10 -2.44
N VAL A 43 1.70 -8.21 -3.69
CA VAL A 43 0.79 -7.22 -4.27
C VAL A 43 -0.60 -7.45 -3.68
N LEU A 44 -1.17 -6.41 -3.08
CA LEU A 44 -2.53 -6.45 -2.52
C LEU A 44 -3.57 -5.97 -3.55
N ILE A 45 -3.28 -4.85 -4.22
CA ILE A 45 -4.18 -4.23 -5.21
C ILE A 45 -3.34 -3.74 -6.39
N ALA A 46 -3.70 -4.15 -7.61
CA ALA A 46 -3.08 -3.67 -8.85
C ALA A 46 -4.08 -3.20 -9.90
N ASP A 47 -5.35 -3.57 -9.78
CA ASP A 47 -6.38 -3.21 -10.76
C ASP A 47 -7.14 -1.95 -10.32
N GLY A 48 -7.51 -1.11 -11.31
CA GLY A 48 -8.32 0.09 -11.08
C GLY A 48 -7.57 1.28 -10.45
N LEU A 49 -6.25 1.19 -10.26
CA LEU A 49 -5.42 2.27 -9.74
C LEU A 49 -4.76 3.05 -10.89
N THR A 50 -5.23 4.26 -11.14
CA THR A 50 -4.62 5.19 -12.12
C THR A 50 -3.39 5.91 -11.53
N LEU A 51 -3.58 6.56 -10.37
CA LEU A 51 -2.52 7.19 -9.59
C LEU A 51 -2.92 7.17 -8.11
N PRO A 52 -2.52 6.14 -7.34
CA PRO A 52 -2.76 6.11 -5.90
C PRO A 52 -1.88 7.16 -5.21
N LEU A 53 -2.51 7.99 -4.36
CA LEU A 53 -1.87 9.11 -3.68
C LEU A 53 -1.65 8.86 -2.20
N ASP A 54 -2.69 8.36 -1.53
CA ASP A 54 -2.71 8.22 -0.07
C ASP A 54 -3.48 6.97 0.36
N ILE A 55 -3.17 6.46 1.55
CA ILE A 55 -3.74 5.24 2.14
C ILE A 55 -3.95 5.42 3.64
N ALA A 56 -5.10 4.98 4.14
CA ALA A 56 -5.40 4.92 5.57
C ALA A 56 -6.08 3.58 5.91
N LEU A 57 -5.95 3.16 7.16
CA LEU A 57 -6.52 1.92 7.68
C LEU A 57 -7.40 2.19 8.89
N ASP A 58 -8.46 1.41 9.03
CA ASP A 58 -9.09 1.11 10.32
C ASP A 58 -8.82 -0.37 10.62
N PRO A 59 -7.73 -0.70 11.34
CA PRO A 59 -7.34 -2.08 11.57
C PRO A 59 -8.33 -2.86 12.43
N ILE A 60 -9.05 -2.18 13.32
CA ILE A 60 -10.03 -2.81 14.22
C ILE A 60 -11.23 -3.32 13.40
N ARG A 61 -11.63 -2.56 12.37
CA ARG A 61 -12.76 -2.91 11.49
C ARG A 61 -12.34 -3.64 10.22
N GLY A 62 -11.04 -3.77 9.94
CA GLY A 62 -10.53 -4.39 8.71
C GLY A 62 -10.83 -3.57 7.45
N LEU A 63 -10.85 -2.23 7.56
CA LEU A 63 -11.10 -1.34 6.42
C LEU A 63 -9.81 -0.67 5.93
N LEU A 64 -9.74 -0.49 4.62
CA LEU A 64 -8.65 0.20 3.92
C LEU A 64 -9.26 1.27 3.01
N PHE A 65 -8.73 2.48 3.09
CA PHE A 65 -9.16 3.64 2.32
C PHE A 65 -8.02 4.11 1.43
N ILE A 66 -8.31 4.44 0.17
CA ILE A 66 -7.32 4.87 -0.82
C ILE A 66 -7.79 6.18 -1.45
N ILE A 67 -6.89 7.15 -1.54
CA ILE A 67 -7.10 8.35 -2.35
C ILE A 67 -6.47 8.10 -3.72
N ILE A 68 -7.29 8.14 -4.78
CA ILE A 68 -6.86 7.98 -6.17
C ILE A 68 -7.26 9.21 -7.00
N VAL A 69 -6.47 9.52 -8.03
CA VAL A 69 -6.86 10.53 -9.03
C VAL A 69 -7.67 9.87 -10.14
N ILE A 70 -8.93 10.26 -10.28
CA ILE A 70 -9.75 9.88 -11.44
C ILE A 70 -9.47 10.88 -12.57
N ASN A 71 -9.16 10.37 -13.76
CA ASN A 71 -9.27 11.18 -14.97
C ASN A 71 -10.76 11.20 -15.35
N LEU A 72 -11.35 12.40 -15.34
CA LEU A 72 -12.68 12.65 -15.90
C LEU A 72 -12.62 12.69 -17.43
#